data_AF-A0A518BNZ8-F1
#
_entry.id   AF-A0A518BNZ8-F1
#
_cell.length_a   1.000
_cell.length_b   1.000
_cell.length_c   1.000
_cell.angle_alpha   90.00
_cell.angle_beta   90.00
_cell.angle_gamma   90.00
#
_symmetry.space_group_name_H-M   'P 1'
#
loop_
_entity.id
_entity.type
_entity.pdbx_description
1 polymer ?
#
loop_
_entity_poly.entity_id
_entity_poly.type
_entity_poly.pdbx_seq_one_letter_code
_entity_poly.pdbx_strand_id
1 'polypeptide(L)'
;MTIAALALVLASCSPQDPAPALIPVPESVYLEGAVEVDGVRTPYLLLPPAELVEGRRYPLVLFLHGAGERGDDNRNQQHHFPERMAKAENRAKYPCFVLAPQCPEGQAWTTFTDGFRALEPGAPATPAMRGAMAALREVVGTQPIDTDRIHLTGLSLGGFGTFDLAARRPDWFASATPLCGGGLVENAPDMAGLPFSIWHGADDPMVAVGQSQRMVEALRAAGAEVDYHELPGVGHDVWNQAYGSEGCLDWIFAQVRDPKAQLAAAARLFAEACAPDERVAFLGDSITEAGNAEEGYVDLLRRALAEHRPEAQVIPAGISGNRVPDLLARYRKDVVDEGATLVFVYIGINDVWHQEWGGGTSIEDFEAGLRELVDGLEQSGATVVLATPSVIGERRAGTNRHDGKLDDYAARTRLVAAERGLVLCDLARRFADELALHNLDDAAQGVLTSDEVHLNPAGNRLVAVAAARALRRAAAARD
;
A
#
# COMPACT_ATOMS: atom_id res chain seq x y z
N MET A 1 85.63 -13.25 2.01
CA MET A 1 85.78 -13.26 0.54
C MET A 1 85.03 -14.46 0.00
N THR A 2 83.74 -14.32 -0.31
CA THR A 2 83.00 -15.24 -1.21
C THR A 2 81.63 -14.63 -1.54
N ILE A 3 81.33 -14.54 -2.84
CA ILE A 3 80.02 -14.24 -3.42
C ILE A 3 79.46 -15.58 -3.92
N ALA A 4 78.19 -15.89 -3.64
CA ALA A 4 77.37 -16.73 -4.54
C ALA A 4 75.86 -16.64 -4.22
N ALA A 5 75.11 -16.24 -5.26
CA ALA A 5 73.78 -16.67 -5.69
C ALA A 5 72.56 -16.54 -4.74
N LEU A 6 71.71 -15.57 -5.08
CA LEU A 6 70.33 -15.42 -4.65
C LEU A 6 69.40 -16.14 -5.64
N ALA A 7 68.56 -17.05 -5.16
CA ALA A 7 67.51 -17.70 -5.95
C ALA A 7 66.13 -17.14 -5.55
N LEU A 8 65.36 -16.86 -6.61
CA LEU A 8 64.05 -16.24 -6.66
C LEU A 8 62.96 -17.28 -6.29
N VAL A 9 62.00 -16.92 -5.42
CA VAL A 9 60.67 -17.54 -5.38
C VAL A 9 59.63 -16.44 -5.47
N LEU A 10 58.94 -16.40 -6.61
CA LEU A 10 57.79 -15.54 -6.88
C LEU A 10 56.56 -16.14 -6.19
N ALA A 11 55.94 -15.39 -5.28
CA ALA A 11 54.56 -15.58 -4.89
C ALA A 11 53.76 -14.37 -5.40
N SER A 12 52.90 -14.60 -6.39
CA SER A 12 51.99 -13.60 -6.93
C SER A 12 50.84 -13.35 -5.95
N CYS A 13 50.83 -12.18 -5.32
CA CYS A 13 49.62 -11.65 -4.69
C CYS A 13 48.82 -10.87 -5.73
N SER A 14 47.58 -11.29 -5.99
CA SER A 14 46.59 -10.48 -6.69
C SER A 14 46.26 -9.23 -5.86
N PRO A 15 45.95 -8.08 -6.47
CA PRO A 15 45.44 -6.94 -5.73
C PRO A 15 44.03 -7.26 -5.22
N GLN A 16 43.84 -7.18 -3.90
CA GLN A 16 42.50 -7.09 -3.32
C GLN A 16 41.91 -5.73 -3.72
N ASP A 17 40.67 -5.73 -4.19
CA ASP A 17 39.91 -4.50 -4.44
C ASP A 17 39.87 -3.62 -3.18
N PRO A 18 39.95 -2.28 -3.30
CA PRO A 18 39.80 -1.40 -2.15
C PRO A 18 38.40 -1.55 -1.56
N ALA A 19 38.32 -1.72 -0.24
CA ALA A 19 37.05 -1.67 0.48
C ALA A 19 36.35 -0.32 0.17
N PRO A 20 35.03 -0.32 -0.08
CA PRO A 20 34.30 0.91 -0.38
C PRO A 20 34.47 1.90 0.77
N ALA A 21 34.70 3.17 0.41
CA ALA A 21 34.94 4.23 1.38
C ALA A 21 33.68 4.47 2.21
N LEU A 22 33.77 4.22 3.52
CA LEU A 22 32.73 4.54 4.49
C LEU A 22 32.56 6.08 4.56
N ILE A 23 31.35 6.55 4.33
CA ILE A 23 30.98 7.96 4.55
C ILE A 23 30.75 8.15 6.06
N PRO A 24 31.48 9.05 6.75
CA PRO A 24 31.31 9.25 8.19
C PRO A 24 29.95 9.89 8.51
N VAL A 25 29.27 9.38 9.53
CA VAL A 25 27.99 9.91 10.05
C VAL A 25 28.25 11.14 10.94
N PRO A 26 27.52 12.27 10.81
CA PRO A 26 27.79 13.53 11.54
C PRO A 26 27.44 13.50 13.05
N GLU A 27 27.75 14.60 13.76
CA GLU A 27 27.63 14.84 15.22
C GLU A 27 26.20 14.76 15.82
N SER A 28 25.19 14.46 15.01
CA SER A 28 23.94 13.81 15.41
C SER A 28 23.79 12.58 14.51
N VAL A 29 23.51 11.41 15.09
CA VAL A 29 23.31 10.19 14.29
C VAL A 29 22.07 10.28 13.39
N TYR A 30 21.20 11.27 13.60
CA TYR A 30 20.02 11.52 12.79
C TYR A 30 20.29 12.52 11.67
N LEU A 31 19.76 12.24 10.49
CA LEU A 31 19.63 13.17 9.39
C LEU A 31 18.27 13.88 9.52
N GLU A 32 18.26 15.19 9.35
CA GLU A 32 17.04 16.00 9.37
C GLU A 32 16.51 16.21 7.94
N GLY A 33 15.20 16.14 7.78
CA GLY A 33 14.53 16.51 6.54
C GLY A 33 13.13 17.06 6.78
N ALA A 34 12.45 17.46 5.72
CA ALA A 34 11.06 17.88 5.78
C ALA A 34 10.40 17.75 4.40
N VAL A 35 9.13 17.38 4.41
CA VAL A 35 8.28 17.38 3.21
C VAL A 35 7.19 18.42 3.36
N GLU A 36 6.68 18.93 2.23
CA GLU A 36 5.52 19.83 2.21
C GLU A 36 4.43 19.22 1.33
N VAL A 37 3.23 19.06 1.89
CA VAL A 37 2.06 18.51 1.20
C VAL A 37 0.87 19.42 1.47
N ASP A 38 0.23 19.93 0.41
CA ASP A 38 -0.90 20.86 0.50
C ASP A 38 -0.63 22.09 1.40
N GLY A 39 0.61 22.61 1.37
CA GLY A 39 1.05 23.73 2.20
C GLY A 39 1.32 23.39 3.67
N VAL A 40 1.28 22.11 4.06
CA VAL A 40 1.64 21.63 5.40
C VAL A 40 3.03 21.04 5.38
N ARG A 41 3.97 21.71 6.07
CA ARG A 41 5.33 21.20 6.29
C ARG A 41 5.32 20.14 7.39
N THR A 42 5.89 18.98 7.10
CA THR A 42 6.09 17.87 8.05
C THR A 42 7.59 17.60 8.18
N PRO A 43 8.25 18.03 9.27
CA PRO A 43 9.65 17.70 9.49
C PRO A 43 9.80 16.22 9.86
N TYR A 44 10.96 15.64 9.59
CA TYR A 44 11.28 14.27 9.96
C TYR A 44 12.74 14.12 10.38
N LEU A 45 12.97 13.08 11.20
CA LEU A 45 14.29 12.55 11.50
C LEU A 45 14.47 11.19 10.81
N LEU A 46 15.65 10.98 10.26
CA LEU A 46 16.05 9.72 9.66
C LEU A 46 17.33 9.21 10.34
N LEU A 47 17.24 8.08 11.03
CA LEU A 47 18.39 7.36 11.55
C LEU A 47 18.87 6.37 10.49
N PRO A 48 20.07 6.52 9.90
CA PRO A 48 20.64 5.50 9.03
C PRO A 48 21.24 4.34 9.83
N PRO A 49 21.49 3.17 9.19
CA PRO A 49 22.30 2.11 9.79
C PRO A 49 23.68 2.66 10.21
N ALA A 50 24.39 1.94 11.10
CA ALA A 50 25.72 2.37 11.55
C ALA A 50 26.69 2.55 10.37
N GLU A 51 26.59 1.67 9.38
CA GLU A 51 27.43 1.69 8.18
C GLU A 51 26.56 1.37 6.95
N LEU A 52 26.78 2.16 5.88
CA LEU A 52 26.22 1.90 4.57
C LEU A 52 27.25 1.17 3.71
N VAL A 53 26.85 0.00 3.21
CA VAL A 53 27.64 -0.81 2.30
C VAL A 53 27.10 -0.60 0.89
N GLU A 54 27.97 -0.25 -0.04
CA GLU A 54 27.62 -0.05 -1.45
C GLU A 54 26.93 -1.28 -2.03
N GLY A 55 25.84 -1.07 -2.77
CA GLY A 55 25.02 -2.13 -3.36
C GLY A 55 24.09 -2.87 -2.39
N ARG A 56 24.21 -2.66 -1.07
CA ARG A 56 23.30 -3.24 -0.08
C ARG A 56 22.09 -2.35 0.14
N ARG A 57 20.90 -2.97 0.14
CA ARG A 57 19.65 -2.35 0.59
C ARG A 57 19.30 -2.77 2.02
N TYR A 58 18.67 -1.88 2.77
CA TYR A 58 18.40 -2.02 4.20
C TYR A 58 16.91 -1.92 4.51
N PRO A 59 16.40 -2.64 5.53
CA PRO A 59 15.06 -2.41 6.05
C PRO A 59 14.83 -0.95 6.45
N LEU A 60 13.57 -0.53 6.43
CA LEU A 60 13.14 0.76 6.97
C LEU A 60 12.04 0.54 8.00
N VAL A 61 12.10 1.23 9.13
CA VAL A 61 10.99 1.30 10.09
C VAL A 61 10.42 2.70 10.10
N LEU A 62 9.16 2.85 9.70
CA LEU A 62 8.39 4.09 9.86
C LEU A 62 7.78 4.11 11.26
N PHE A 63 8.21 5.07 12.06
CA PHE A 63 7.73 5.26 13.44
C PHE A 63 6.79 6.46 13.54
N LEU A 64 5.57 6.22 14.01
CA LEU A 64 4.59 7.26 14.34
C LEU A 64 4.57 7.49 15.86
N HIS A 65 4.92 8.70 16.30
CA HIS A 65 5.03 9.04 17.72
C HIS A 65 3.67 9.33 18.39
N GLY A 66 3.68 9.45 19.72
CA GLY A 66 2.50 9.73 20.54
C GLY A 66 2.11 11.22 20.55
N ALA A 67 1.03 11.57 21.25
CA ALA A 67 0.56 12.95 21.27
C ALA A 67 1.54 13.94 21.95
N GLY A 68 2.43 13.43 22.82
CA GLY A 68 3.41 14.21 23.56
C GLY A 68 4.59 14.71 22.73
N GLU A 69 4.90 14.05 21.61
CA GLU A 69 6.03 14.42 20.75
C GLU A 69 5.62 15.30 19.55
N ARG A 70 4.36 15.72 19.49
CA ARG A 70 3.88 16.68 18.47
C ARG A 70 4.63 18.01 18.57
N GLY A 71 4.73 18.69 17.45
CA GLY A 71 5.41 19.98 17.35
C GLY A 71 6.10 20.17 16.01
N ASP A 72 6.91 21.23 15.95
CA ASP A 72 7.65 21.63 14.75
C ASP A 72 9.17 21.76 15.00
N ASP A 73 9.65 21.27 16.14
CA ASP A 73 11.04 21.41 16.58
C ASP A 73 12.02 20.41 15.93
N ASN A 74 11.47 19.41 15.22
CA ASN A 74 12.17 18.28 14.62
C ASN A 74 13.08 17.51 15.59
N ARG A 75 12.67 17.42 16.87
CA ARG A 75 13.48 16.78 17.92
C ARG A 75 12.66 15.82 18.77
N ASN A 76 11.47 16.22 19.22
CA ASN A 76 10.72 15.41 20.20
C ASN A 76 10.37 14.01 19.68
N GLN A 77 10.20 13.83 18.37
CA GLN A 77 9.89 12.52 17.80
C GLN A 77 11.05 11.51 17.85
N GLN A 78 12.24 11.90 18.32
CA GLN A 78 13.37 10.98 18.53
C GLN A 78 13.14 10.01 19.70
N HIS A 79 12.17 10.29 20.59
CA HIS A 79 11.93 9.50 21.80
C HIS A 79 11.28 8.14 21.54
N HIS A 80 11.42 7.23 22.51
CA HIS A 80 10.89 5.87 22.50
C HIS A 80 11.57 4.94 21.48
N PHE A 81 11.06 4.84 20.25
CA PHE A 81 11.58 3.89 19.26
C PHE A 81 12.91 4.35 18.65
N PRO A 82 13.03 5.59 18.10
CA PRO A 82 14.27 6.01 17.44
C PRO A 82 15.47 6.05 18.39
N GLU A 83 15.31 6.59 19.62
CA GLU A 83 16.38 6.61 20.62
C GLU A 83 16.85 5.20 21.03
N ARG A 84 15.95 4.21 21.04
CA ARG A 84 16.31 2.80 21.28
C ARG A 84 17.09 2.24 20.11
N MET A 85 16.64 2.49 18.88
CA MET A 85 17.34 2.05 17.68
C MET A 85 18.69 2.74 17.47
N ALA A 86 18.89 3.94 18.01
CA ALA A 86 20.16 4.65 17.97
C ALA A 86 21.27 4.03 18.84
N LYS A 87 20.92 3.14 19.79
CA LYS A 87 21.91 2.45 20.63
C LYS A 87 22.80 1.53 19.81
N ALA A 88 24.10 1.50 20.13
CA ALA A 88 25.09 0.71 19.38
C ALA A 88 24.70 -0.77 19.23
N GLU A 89 24.15 -1.38 20.29
CA GLU A 89 23.66 -2.77 20.26
C GLU A 89 22.57 -2.98 19.20
N ASN A 90 21.56 -2.11 19.17
CA ASN A 90 20.45 -2.20 18.21
C ASN A 90 20.90 -1.86 16.79
N ARG A 91 21.77 -0.86 16.61
CA ARG A 91 22.33 -0.55 15.28
C ARG A 91 23.18 -1.70 14.71
N ALA A 92 23.84 -2.46 15.59
CA ALA A 92 24.62 -3.63 15.20
C ALA A 92 23.72 -4.84 14.92
N LYS A 93 22.72 -5.12 15.77
CA LYS A 93 21.81 -6.26 15.61
C LYS A 93 20.81 -6.06 14.47
N TYR A 94 20.30 -4.84 14.30
CA TYR A 94 19.28 -4.48 13.32
C TYR A 94 19.73 -3.29 12.48
N PRO A 95 20.65 -3.49 11.52
CA PRO A 95 21.05 -2.42 10.61
C PRO A 95 19.87 -2.05 9.71
N CYS A 96 19.26 -0.90 9.99
CA CYS A 96 18.08 -0.40 9.29
C CYS A 96 18.07 1.13 9.25
N PHE A 97 17.18 1.67 8.41
CA PHE A 97 16.75 3.05 8.53
C PHE A 97 15.57 3.16 9.51
N VAL A 98 15.53 4.22 10.33
CA VAL A 98 14.35 4.58 11.12
C VAL A 98 13.89 5.96 10.68
N LEU A 99 12.69 6.04 10.13
CA LEU A 99 12.06 7.29 9.72
C LEU A 99 11.03 7.70 10.77
N ALA A 100 11.21 8.87 11.36
CA ALA A 100 10.33 9.46 12.36
C ALA A 100 9.85 10.84 11.89
N PRO A 101 8.72 10.92 11.16
CA PRO A 101 8.05 12.19 10.88
C PRO A 101 7.45 12.77 12.16
N GLN A 102 7.46 14.09 12.30
CA GLN A 102 6.80 14.79 13.40
C GLN A 102 5.40 15.24 12.98
N CYS A 103 4.38 14.77 13.68
CA CYS A 103 3.03 15.31 13.55
C CYS A 103 3.03 16.76 14.07
N PRO A 104 2.60 17.74 13.26
CA PRO A 104 2.54 19.13 13.68
C PRO A 104 1.66 19.34 14.92
N GLU A 105 1.92 20.42 15.65
CA GLU A 105 1.12 20.83 16.80
C GLU A 105 -0.37 20.99 16.41
N GLY A 106 -1.28 20.55 17.27
CA GLY A 106 -2.72 20.59 16.99
C GLY A 106 -3.24 19.59 15.93
N GLN A 107 -2.37 18.81 15.28
CA GLN A 107 -2.77 17.75 14.36
C GLN A 107 -2.76 16.36 15.01
N ALA A 108 -3.20 15.36 14.23
CA ALA A 108 -3.23 13.95 14.58
C ALA A 108 -2.95 13.09 13.34
N TRP A 109 -2.47 11.86 13.55
CA TRP A 109 -2.24 10.89 12.48
C TRP A 109 -3.54 10.35 11.85
N THR A 110 -4.65 10.39 12.59
CA THR A 110 -5.97 9.97 12.12
C THR A 110 -7.03 10.91 12.66
N THR A 111 -8.24 10.82 12.12
CA THR A 111 -9.33 11.75 12.43
C THR A 111 -10.21 11.20 13.55
N PHE A 112 -10.41 12.02 14.59
CA PHE A 112 -11.20 11.67 15.76
C PHE A 112 -12.47 12.53 15.84
N THR A 113 -13.58 11.92 16.27
CA THR A 113 -14.88 12.58 16.43
C THR A 113 -15.18 12.99 17.88
N ASP A 114 -14.49 12.41 18.86
CA ASP A 114 -14.64 12.74 20.28
C ASP A 114 -13.29 12.65 21.01
N GLY A 115 -12.46 13.70 20.95
CA GLY A 115 -11.30 13.88 21.85
C GLY A 115 -10.41 12.64 22.07
N PHE A 116 -9.96 12.01 20.98
CA PHE A 116 -9.17 10.75 20.97
C PHE A 116 -9.90 9.45 21.39
N ARG A 117 -11.22 9.46 21.55
CA ARG A 117 -12.02 8.31 21.99
C ARG A 117 -12.68 7.53 20.85
N ALA A 118 -13.06 8.23 19.79
CA ALA A 118 -13.74 7.66 18.63
C ALA A 118 -13.11 8.19 17.34
N LEU A 119 -12.95 7.29 16.36
CA LEU A 119 -12.44 7.60 15.03
C LEU A 119 -13.58 7.96 14.08
N GLU A 120 -13.29 8.74 13.05
CA GLU A 120 -14.24 9.08 11.98
C GLU A 120 -14.18 8.05 10.83
N PRO A 121 -15.23 7.24 10.61
CA PRO A 121 -15.28 6.31 9.49
C PRO A 121 -15.16 7.02 8.14
N GLY A 122 -14.35 6.47 7.23
CA GLY A 122 -14.20 7.00 5.88
C GLY A 122 -13.46 8.33 5.77
N ALA A 123 -12.90 8.86 6.86
CA ALA A 123 -12.18 10.13 6.82
C ALA A 123 -10.95 10.09 5.88
N PRO A 124 -10.72 11.15 5.10
CA PRO A 124 -9.49 11.28 4.32
C PRO A 124 -8.27 11.28 5.23
N ALA A 125 -7.10 10.94 4.69
CA ALA A 125 -5.85 11.02 5.44
C ALA A 125 -5.66 12.45 5.96
N THR A 126 -5.33 12.61 7.24
CA THR A 126 -5.02 13.92 7.83
C THR A 126 -3.80 14.53 7.14
N PRO A 127 -3.59 15.86 7.22
CA PRO A 127 -2.38 16.46 6.65
C PRO A 127 -1.09 15.85 7.24
N ALA A 128 -1.06 15.58 8.55
CA ALA A 128 0.05 14.86 9.19
C ALA A 128 0.28 13.46 8.58
N MET A 129 -0.78 12.68 8.35
CA MET A 129 -0.66 11.36 7.70
C MET A 129 -0.15 11.48 6.26
N ARG A 130 -0.63 12.47 5.49
CA ARG A 130 -0.11 12.73 4.14
C ARG A 130 1.37 13.11 4.17
N GLY A 131 1.78 13.90 5.16
CA GLY A 131 3.19 14.21 5.44
C GLY A 131 4.04 12.98 5.73
N ALA A 132 3.58 12.08 6.62
CA ALA A 132 4.28 10.82 6.89
C ALA A 132 4.41 9.94 5.65
N MET A 133 3.34 9.82 4.86
CA MET A 133 3.35 9.08 3.60
C MET A 133 4.30 9.69 2.55
N ALA A 134 4.41 11.02 2.50
CA ALA A 134 5.31 11.71 1.60
C ALA A 134 6.78 11.58 2.04
N ALA A 135 7.06 11.72 3.34
CA ALA A 135 8.39 11.50 3.91
C ALA A 135 8.88 10.07 3.63
N LEU A 136 8.00 9.06 3.76
CA LEU A 136 8.34 7.68 3.42
C LEU A 136 8.77 7.54 1.96
N ARG A 137 8.00 8.11 1.01
CA ARG A 137 8.33 8.06 -0.42
C ARG A 137 9.65 8.77 -0.72
N GLU A 138 9.88 9.94 -0.13
CA GLU A 138 11.13 10.69 -0.31
C GLU A 138 12.33 9.88 0.17
N VAL A 139 12.25 9.28 1.37
CA VAL A 139 13.33 8.46 1.92
C VAL A 139 13.55 7.20 1.08
N VAL A 140 12.48 6.51 0.66
CA VAL A 140 12.59 5.35 -0.23
C VAL A 140 13.22 5.72 -1.59
N GLY A 141 12.93 6.91 -2.10
CA GLY A 141 13.49 7.41 -3.36
C GLY A 141 14.95 7.88 -3.28
N THR A 142 15.46 8.18 -2.08
CA THR A 142 16.78 8.81 -1.89
C THR A 142 17.77 7.94 -1.10
N GLN A 143 17.30 6.89 -0.44
CA GLN A 143 18.12 6.00 0.39
C GLN A 143 18.08 4.56 -0.15
N PRO A 144 19.11 3.73 0.13
CA PRO A 144 19.14 2.33 -0.31
C PRO A 144 18.18 1.46 0.53
N ILE A 145 16.88 1.66 0.35
CA ILE A 145 15.84 0.94 1.08
C ILE A 145 15.49 -0.38 0.39
N ASP A 146 15.40 -1.44 1.18
CA ASP A 146 14.78 -2.69 0.79
C ASP A 146 13.26 -2.55 0.93
N THR A 147 12.57 -2.42 -0.19
CA THR A 147 11.15 -2.08 -0.22
C THR A 147 10.23 -3.25 0.14
N ASP A 148 10.77 -4.46 0.26
CA ASP A 148 10.06 -5.61 0.83
C ASP A 148 10.25 -5.73 2.35
N ARG A 149 11.05 -4.84 2.97
CA ARG A 149 11.28 -4.78 4.43
C ARG A 149 11.06 -3.38 4.98
N ILE A 150 9.93 -2.78 4.60
CA ILE A 150 9.40 -1.56 5.22
C ILE A 150 8.43 -1.98 6.32
N HIS A 151 8.67 -1.55 7.55
CA HIS A 151 7.86 -1.89 8.71
C HIS A 151 7.19 -0.63 9.27
N LEU A 152 5.99 -0.79 9.82
CA LEU A 152 5.23 0.29 10.44
C LEU A 152 5.10 0.05 11.95
N THR A 153 5.39 1.04 12.77
CA THR A 153 5.19 0.96 14.21
C THR A 153 4.82 2.31 14.80
N GLY A 154 4.15 2.33 15.94
CA GLY A 154 3.78 3.57 16.60
C GLY A 154 3.07 3.35 17.92
N LEU A 155 3.07 4.36 18.77
CA LEU A 155 2.53 4.30 20.14
C LEU A 155 1.44 5.34 20.39
N SER A 156 0.45 5.01 21.22
CA SER A 156 -0.62 5.94 21.62
C SER A 156 -1.29 6.55 20.37
N LEU A 157 -1.25 7.88 20.19
CA LEU A 157 -1.68 8.56 18.95
C LEU A 157 -1.09 7.90 17.67
N GLY A 158 0.18 7.53 17.70
CA GLY A 158 0.86 6.81 16.62
C GLY A 158 0.48 5.34 16.50
N GLY A 159 -0.06 4.73 17.57
CA GLY A 159 -0.70 3.43 17.53
C GLY A 159 -2.01 3.47 16.72
N PHE A 160 -2.81 4.51 16.92
CA PHE A 160 -3.97 4.79 16.05
C PHE A 160 -3.53 5.08 14.60
N GLY A 161 -2.49 5.90 14.42
CA GLY A 161 -1.90 6.15 13.11
C GLY A 161 -1.37 4.89 12.42
N THR A 162 -0.86 3.92 13.18
CA THR A 162 -0.36 2.65 12.64
C THR A 162 -1.49 1.82 12.04
N PHE A 163 -2.62 1.68 12.74
CA PHE A 163 -3.80 1.02 12.17
C PHE A 163 -4.37 1.79 10.97
N ASP A 164 -4.45 3.12 11.03
CA ASP A 164 -4.97 3.94 9.94
C ASP A 164 -4.11 3.81 8.66
N LEU A 165 -2.79 3.92 8.77
CA LEU A 165 -1.90 3.80 7.63
C LEU A 165 -1.85 2.36 7.08
N ALA A 166 -1.85 1.35 7.96
CA ALA A 166 -1.94 -0.05 7.54
C ALA A 166 -3.24 -0.34 6.78
N ALA A 167 -4.37 0.27 7.17
CA ALA A 167 -5.64 0.13 6.44
C ALA A 167 -5.60 0.81 5.07
N ARG A 168 -4.97 1.98 4.98
CA ARG A 168 -4.85 2.71 3.71
C ARG A 168 -3.92 1.99 2.73
N ARG A 169 -2.74 1.60 3.22
CA ARG A 169 -1.59 1.11 2.44
C ARG A 169 -1.00 -0.19 3.01
N PRO A 170 -1.78 -1.27 3.13
CA PRO A 170 -1.25 -2.56 3.59
C PRO A 170 -0.16 -3.09 2.65
N ASP A 171 -0.23 -2.75 1.37
CA ASP A 171 0.71 -3.05 0.29
C ASP A 171 2.11 -2.45 0.49
N TRP A 172 2.27 -1.48 1.37
CA TRP A 172 3.57 -0.84 1.65
C TRP A 172 4.43 -1.58 2.67
N PHE A 173 3.83 -2.42 3.51
CA PHE A 173 4.48 -2.88 4.72
C PHE A 173 4.70 -4.39 4.73
N ALA A 174 5.84 -4.79 5.26
CA ALA A 174 6.12 -6.16 5.66
C ALA A 174 5.39 -6.53 6.95
N SER A 175 5.22 -5.57 7.86
CA SER A 175 4.50 -5.77 9.12
C SER A 175 4.03 -4.45 9.74
N ALA A 176 3.04 -4.54 10.62
CA ALA A 176 2.56 -3.41 11.44
C ALA A 176 2.58 -3.75 12.93
N THR A 177 3.09 -2.83 13.74
CA THR A 177 3.26 -3.00 15.20
C THR A 177 2.62 -1.82 15.95
N PRO A 178 1.30 -1.81 16.12
CA PRO A 178 0.61 -0.76 16.88
C PRO A 178 0.71 -1.02 18.39
N LEU A 179 1.12 0.00 19.14
CA LEU A 179 1.19 -0.01 20.60
C LEU A 179 0.14 0.92 21.20
N CYS A 180 -0.59 0.43 22.21
CA CYS A 180 -1.57 1.18 22.99
C CYS A 180 -2.46 2.12 22.16
N GLY A 181 -3.02 1.61 21.05
CA GLY A 181 -3.88 2.35 20.12
C GLY A 181 -5.15 1.59 19.73
N GLY A 182 -5.90 2.16 18.79
CA GLY A 182 -7.13 1.57 18.23
C GLY A 182 -7.31 1.89 16.75
N GLY A 183 -8.29 1.26 16.14
CA GLY A 183 -8.59 1.41 14.72
C GLY A 183 -10.09 1.25 14.44
N LEU A 184 -10.45 1.50 13.19
CA LEU A 184 -11.77 1.21 12.65
C LEU A 184 -11.83 -0.29 12.29
N VAL A 185 -12.64 -1.06 13.01
CA VAL A 185 -12.74 -2.52 12.84
C VAL A 185 -13.25 -2.92 11.46
N GLU A 186 -14.07 -2.05 10.84
CA GLU A 186 -14.56 -2.21 9.47
C GLU A 186 -13.44 -2.22 8.41
N ASN A 187 -12.25 -1.71 8.75
CA ASN A 187 -11.08 -1.72 7.87
C ASN A 187 -10.23 -3.00 8.02
N ALA A 188 -10.48 -3.85 9.02
CA ALA A 188 -9.72 -5.08 9.24
C ALA A 188 -9.65 -6.00 7.99
N PRO A 189 -10.72 -6.18 7.21
CA PRO A 189 -10.67 -6.94 5.96
C PRO A 189 -9.66 -6.42 4.93
N ASP A 190 -9.34 -5.12 4.92
CA ASP A 190 -8.35 -4.56 4.00
C ASP A 190 -6.91 -4.86 4.43
N MET A 191 -6.70 -5.14 5.71
CA MET A 191 -5.39 -5.44 6.32
C MET A 191 -5.11 -6.93 6.45
N ALA A 192 -6.03 -7.81 6.05
CA ALA A 192 -5.99 -9.24 6.36
C ALA A 192 -4.72 -10.00 5.88
N GLY A 193 -4.00 -9.48 4.88
CA GLY A 193 -2.74 -10.07 4.42
C GLY A 193 -1.47 -9.45 5.03
N LEU A 194 -1.59 -8.56 6.02
CA LEU A 194 -0.47 -7.93 6.72
C LEU A 194 -0.32 -8.56 8.11
N PRO A 195 0.87 -9.03 8.52
CA PRO A 195 1.09 -9.55 9.86
C PRO A 195 1.18 -8.42 10.89
N PHE A 196 0.61 -8.66 12.07
CA PHE A 196 0.58 -7.70 13.18
C PHE A 196 1.23 -8.25 14.46
N SER A 197 1.98 -7.39 15.14
CA SER A 197 2.36 -7.58 16.55
C SER A 197 1.80 -6.42 17.38
N ILE A 198 0.74 -6.69 18.14
CA ILE A 198 -0.07 -5.69 18.83
C ILE A 198 0.25 -5.74 20.32
N TRP A 199 0.54 -4.59 20.93
CA TRP A 199 0.95 -4.51 22.34
C TRP A 199 0.11 -3.49 23.10
N HIS A 200 -0.38 -3.86 24.28
CA HIS A 200 -1.17 -2.98 25.13
C HIS A 200 -0.96 -3.29 26.62
N GLY A 201 -0.84 -2.24 27.45
CA GLY A 201 -0.92 -2.40 28.90
C GLY A 201 -2.36 -2.67 29.34
N ALA A 202 -2.59 -3.70 30.15
CA ALA A 202 -3.95 -4.04 30.61
C ALA A 202 -4.56 -2.93 31.49
N ASP A 203 -3.70 -2.16 32.16
CA ASP A 203 -4.06 -1.12 33.12
C ASP A 203 -3.86 0.30 32.55
N ASP A 204 -3.84 0.45 31.21
CA ASP A 204 -3.67 1.75 30.54
C ASP A 204 -4.85 2.72 30.87
N PRO A 205 -4.59 3.83 31.59
CA PRO A 205 -5.63 4.77 31.98
C PRO A 205 -5.94 5.81 30.89
N MET A 206 -5.13 5.89 29.83
CA MET A 206 -5.22 6.90 28.77
C MET A 206 -5.94 6.36 27.54
N VAL A 207 -5.57 5.16 27.09
CA VAL A 207 -6.22 4.45 25.99
C VAL A 207 -6.72 3.13 26.55
N ALA A 208 -8.05 2.96 26.60
CA ALA A 208 -8.61 1.72 27.12
C ALA A 208 -8.15 0.52 26.26
N VAL A 209 -7.64 -0.53 26.92
CA VAL A 209 -7.17 -1.78 26.28
C VAL A 209 -8.16 -2.38 25.30
N GLY A 210 -9.47 -2.17 25.54
CA GLY A 210 -10.55 -2.56 24.65
C GLY A 210 -10.44 -2.01 23.22
N GLN A 211 -9.69 -0.94 22.98
CA GLN A 211 -9.37 -0.44 21.64
C GLN A 211 -8.57 -1.45 20.83
N SER A 212 -7.52 -2.03 21.42
CA SER A 212 -6.72 -3.06 20.74
C SER A 212 -7.42 -4.41 20.71
N GLN A 213 -8.15 -4.79 21.77
CA GLN A 213 -8.90 -6.05 21.80
C GLN A 213 -9.89 -6.15 20.63
N ARG A 214 -10.66 -5.09 20.36
CA ARG A 214 -11.59 -5.04 19.21
C ARG A 214 -10.87 -5.16 17.87
N MET A 215 -9.72 -4.51 17.71
CA MET A 215 -8.93 -4.64 16.48
C MET A 215 -8.36 -6.04 16.30
N VAL A 216 -7.84 -6.66 17.37
CA VAL A 216 -7.34 -8.04 17.36
C VAL A 216 -8.45 -9.01 16.96
N GLU A 217 -9.64 -8.86 17.53
CA GLU A 217 -10.81 -9.67 17.19
C GLU A 217 -11.18 -9.51 15.71
N ALA A 218 -11.31 -8.27 15.22
CA ALA A 218 -11.67 -7.98 13.84
C ALA A 218 -10.61 -8.47 12.84
N LEU A 219 -9.32 -8.29 13.14
CA LEU A 219 -8.21 -8.75 12.30
C LEU A 219 -8.17 -10.28 12.22
N ARG A 220 -8.32 -10.98 13.35
CA ARG A 220 -8.39 -12.45 13.37
C ARG A 220 -9.63 -12.97 12.64
N ALA A 221 -10.77 -12.31 12.79
CA ALA A 221 -11.99 -12.65 12.06
C ALA A 221 -11.81 -12.47 10.54
N ALA A 222 -11.05 -11.46 10.11
CA ALA A 222 -10.68 -11.26 8.72
C ALA A 222 -9.60 -12.25 8.23
N GLY A 223 -8.99 -13.05 9.11
CA GLY A 223 -7.96 -14.04 8.79
C GLY A 223 -6.52 -13.52 8.83
N ALA A 224 -6.27 -12.36 9.44
CA ALA A 224 -4.93 -11.82 9.60
C ALA A 224 -4.11 -12.61 10.64
N GLU A 225 -2.79 -12.66 10.43
CA GLU A 225 -1.85 -13.13 11.46
C GLU A 225 -1.67 -12.04 12.51
N VAL A 226 -2.02 -12.35 13.76
CA VAL A 226 -1.96 -11.40 14.89
C VAL A 226 -1.30 -12.02 16.10
N ASP A 227 -0.08 -11.59 16.37
CA ASP A 227 0.64 -11.76 17.63
C ASP A 227 0.19 -10.66 18.62
N TYR A 228 -0.52 -11.02 19.70
CA TYR A 228 -1.13 -10.05 20.60
C TYR A 228 -0.60 -10.19 22.03
N HIS A 229 -0.09 -9.08 22.58
CA HIS A 229 0.49 -8.97 23.90
C HIS A 229 -0.29 -7.96 24.74
N GLU A 230 -1.14 -8.46 25.63
CA GLU A 230 -1.79 -7.68 26.67
C GLU A 230 -1.03 -7.91 27.99
N LEU A 231 -0.44 -6.85 28.56
CA LEU A 231 0.47 -6.97 29.70
C LEU A 231 -0.20 -6.55 31.02
N PRO A 232 -0.47 -7.48 31.96
CA PRO A 232 -1.02 -7.15 33.27
C PRO A 232 -0.08 -6.27 34.09
N GLY A 233 -0.60 -5.28 34.83
CA GLY A 233 0.21 -4.37 35.65
C GLY A 233 0.91 -3.26 34.88
N VAL A 234 0.82 -3.24 33.54
CA VAL A 234 1.43 -2.22 32.68
C VAL A 234 0.39 -1.17 32.32
N GLY A 235 0.76 0.10 32.49
CA GLY A 235 -0.07 1.25 32.16
C GLY A 235 0.12 1.71 30.71
N HIS A 236 0.10 3.03 30.49
CA HIS A 236 0.16 3.61 29.14
C HIS A 236 1.48 3.34 28.41
N ASP A 237 2.58 3.13 29.14
CA ASP A 237 3.95 3.09 28.65
C ASP A 237 4.42 1.71 28.15
N VAL A 238 3.50 0.89 27.59
CA VAL A 238 3.78 -0.47 27.09
C VAL A 238 4.91 -0.54 26.06
N TRP A 239 5.23 0.58 25.40
CA TRP A 239 6.38 0.70 24.49
C TRP A 239 7.71 0.42 25.16
N ASN A 240 7.80 0.53 26.49
CA ASN A 240 9.01 0.20 27.21
C ASN A 240 9.36 -1.29 27.12
N GLN A 241 8.33 -2.14 27.20
CA GLN A 241 8.40 -3.60 27.11
C GLN A 241 8.42 -4.04 25.63
N ALA A 242 7.51 -3.50 24.82
CA ALA A 242 7.38 -3.87 23.41
C ALA A 242 8.66 -3.56 22.60
N TYR A 243 9.35 -2.45 22.87
CA TYR A 243 10.64 -2.15 22.24
C TYR A 243 11.85 -2.57 23.11
N GLY A 244 11.62 -3.43 24.11
CA GLY A 244 12.66 -3.99 24.97
C GLY A 244 13.37 -5.18 24.32
N SER A 245 14.33 -5.76 25.04
CA SER A 245 15.12 -6.92 24.59
C SER A 245 14.29 -8.18 24.33
N GLU A 246 13.16 -8.34 25.04
CA GLU A 246 12.21 -9.45 24.90
C GLU A 246 10.94 -9.04 24.14
N GLY A 247 10.97 -7.87 23.49
CA GLY A 247 9.84 -7.30 22.80
C GLY A 247 9.73 -7.73 21.34
N CYS A 248 9.18 -6.86 20.51
CA CYS A 248 8.83 -7.14 19.12
C CYS A 248 9.95 -6.91 18.11
N LEU A 249 11.15 -6.45 18.50
CA LEU A 249 12.20 -6.09 17.54
C LEU A 249 12.64 -7.28 16.67
N ASP A 250 12.93 -8.44 17.27
CA ASP A 250 13.30 -9.65 16.51
C ASP A 250 12.16 -10.10 15.59
N TRP A 251 10.90 -9.97 16.04
CA TRP A 251 9.73 -10.27 15.23
C TRP A 251 9.63 -9.31 14.03
N ILE A 252 9.76 -7.99 14.24
CA ILE A 252 9.69 -6.99 13.17
C ILE A 252 10.69 -7.30 12.07
N PHE A 253 11.97 -7.49 12.43
CA PHE A 253 13.06 -7.68 11.46
C PHE A 253 13.10 -9.07 10.81
N ALA A 254 12.29 -10.02 11.28
CA ALA A 254 12.07 -11.30 10.61
C ALA A 254 11.03 -11.21 9.47
N GLN A 255 10.19 -10.17 9.44
CA GLN A 255 9.11 -10.04 8.46
C GLN A 255 9.64 -9.58 7.10
N VAL A 256 9.01 -10.09 6.04
CA VAL A 256 9.20 -9.67 4.65
C VAL A 256 7.82 -9.53 4.04
N ARG A 257 7.62 -8.49 3.23
CA ARG A 257 6.36 -8.25 2.54
C ARG A 257 5.98 -9.45 1.68
N ASP A 258 4.73 -9.90 1.83
CA ASP A 258 4.17 -11.01 1.04
C ASP A 258 2.96 -10.53 0.21
N PRO A 259 3.18 -10.08 -1.04
CA PRO A 259 2.09 -9.72 -1.95
C PRO A 259 1.13 -10.88 -2.27
N LYS A 260 1.57 -12.14 -2.13
CA LYS A 260 0.70 -13.30 -2.38
C LYS A 260 -0.25 -13.52 -1.21
N ALA A 261 0.20 -13.33 0.03
CA ALA A 261 -0.69 -13.36 1.20
C ALA A 261 -1.76 -12.25 1.11
N GLN A 262 -1.38 -11.05 0.67
CA GLN A 262 -2.32 -9.95 0.44
C GLN A 262 -3.38 -10.29 -0.62
N LEU A 263 -2.96 -10.88 -1.74
CA LEU A 263 -3.87 -11.36 -2.77
C LEU A 263 -4.80 -12.45 -2.25
N ALA A 264 -4.26 -13.48 -1.60
CA ALA A 264 -5.04 -14.61 -1.08
C ALA A 264 -6.11 -14.12 -0.10
N ALA A 265 -5.75 -13.25 0.84
CA ALA A 265 -6.68 -12.68 1.80
C ALA A 265 -7.76 -11.82 1.12
N ALA A 266 -7.38 -10.91 0.21
CA ALA A 266 -8.33 -10.05 -0.47
C ALA A 266 -9.31 -10.85 -1.36
N ALA A 267 -8.80 -11.82 -2.13
CA ALA A 267 -9.60 -12.63 -3.04
C ALA A 267 -10.54 -13.58 -2.29
N ARG A 268 -10.09 -14.20 -1.18
CA ARG A 268 -10.96 -15.00 -0.31
C ARG A 268 -12.09 -14.18 0.27
N LEU A 269 -11.79 -13.02 0.88
CA LEU A 269 -12.80 -12.15 1.49
C LEU A 269 -13.79 -11.60 0.46
N PHE A 270 -13.34 -11.34 -0.77
CA PHE A 270 -14.24 -11.04 -1.89
C PHE A 270 -15.19 -12.19 -2.18
N ALA A 271 -14.67 -13.41 -2.37
CA ALA A 271 -15.51 -14.57 -2.62
C ALA A 271 -16.50 -14.80 -1.46
N GLU A 272 -16.04 -14.72 -0.21
CA GLU A 272 -16.92 -14.84 0.97
C GLU A 272 -18.02 -13.77 1.02
N ALA A 273 -17.85 -12.60 0.40
CA ALA A 273 -18.88 -11.58 0.32
C ALA A 273 -19.90 -11.79 -0.83
N CYS A 274 -19.59 -12.64 -1.81
CA CYS A 274 -20.50 -12.94 -2.91
C CYS A 274 -21.68 -13.83 -2.48
N ALA A 275 -22.83 -13.63 -3.14
CA ALA A 275 -23.94 -14.59 -3.06
C ALA A 275 -23.50 -15.98 -3.59
N PRO A 276 -24.17 -17.08 -3.18
CA PRO A 276 -23.81 -18.42 -3.65
C PRO A 276 -23.77 -18.54 -5.18
N ASP A 277 -24.77 -18.02 -5.87
CA ASP A 277 -24.93 -18.05 -7.33
C ASP A 277 -24.49 -16.75 -8.02
N GLU A 278 -23.66 -15.94 -7.36
CA GLU A 278 -23.21 -14.64 -7.86
C GLU A 278 -22.59 -14.74 -9.26
N ARG A 279 -22.99 -13.85 -10.17
CA ARG A 279 -22.45 -13.77 -11.53
C ARG A 279 -21.66 -12.47 -11.66
N VAL A 280 -20.33 -12.58 -11.59
CA VAL A 280 -19.42 -11.45 -11.56
C VAL A 280 -18.85 -11.18 -12.95
N ALA A 281 -19.26 -10.09 -13.57
CA ALA A 281 -18.72 -9.67 -14.87
C ALA A 281 -17.52 -8.75 -14.71
N PHE A 282 -16.50 -8.98 -15.54
CA PHE A 282 -15.37 -8.08 -15.72
C PHE A 282 -15.47 -7.52 -17.12
N LEU A 283 -15.93 -6.27 -17.24
CA LEU A 283 -16.18 -5.57 -18.50
C LEU A 283 -15.06 -4.58 -18.77
N GLY A 284 -14.38 -4.71 -19.92
CA GLY A 284 -13.28 -3.81 -20.23
C GLY A 284 -12.61 -4.07 -21.58
N ASP A 285 -11.36 -3.66 -21.66
CA ASP A 285 -10.54 -3.69 -22.89
C ASP A 285 -9.54 -4.87 -22.93
N SER A 286 -8.40 -4.69 -23.61
CA SER A 286 -7.33 -5.68 -23.73
C SER A 286 -6.74 -6.08 -22.38
N ILE A 287 -6.73 -5.20 -21.37
CA ILE A 287 -6.23 -5.56 -20.04
C ILE A 287 -7.18 -6.56 -19.38
N THR A 288 -8.48 -6.38 -19.56
CA THR A 288 -9.50 -7.31 -19.04
C THR A 288 -9.47 -8.63 -19.83
N GLU A 289 -9.31 -8.56 -21.15
CA GLU A 289 -9.18 -9.73 -22.02
C GLU A 289 -7.95 -10.58 -21.64
N ALA A 290 -6.78 -9.94 -21.51
CA ALA A 290 -5.55 -10.60 -21.07
C ALA A 290 -5.64 -11.07 -19.61
N GLY A 291 -6.34 -10.31 -18.76
CA GLY A 291 -6.60 -10.65 -17.36
C GLY A 291 -7.39 -11.95 -17.18
N ASN A 292 -8.09 -12.41 -18.23
CA ASN A 292 -8.78 -13.70 -18.24
C ASN A 292 -7.84 -14.91 -18.40
N ALA A 293 -6.65 -14.71 -18.94
CA ALA A 293 -5.64 -15.77 -19.12
C ALA A 293 -5.06 -16.20 -17.76
N GLU A 294 -4.32 -17.32 -17.78
CA GLU A 294 -3.65 -17.84 -16.58
C GLU A 294 -2.79 -16.78 -15.89
N GLU A 295 -2.95 -16.67 -14.56
CA GLU A 295 -2.32 -15.64 -13.70
C GLU A 295 -2.75 -14.19 -13.96
N GLY A 296 -3.66 -13.96 -14.90
CA GLY A 296 -4.32 -12.67 -15.10
C GLY A 296 -5.24 -12.30 -13.94
N TYR A 297 -5.49 -11.01 -13.72
CA TYR A 297 -6.24 -10.55 -12.54
C TYR A 297 -7.68 -11.11 -12.47
N VAL A 298 -8.33 -11.35 -13.62
CA VAL A 298 -9.66 -11.98 -13.67
C VAL A 298 -9.56 -13.45 -13.32
N ASP A 299 -8.53 -14.15 -13.81
CA ASP A 299 -8.27 -15.55 -13.46
C ASP A 299 -7.97 -15.75 -11.98
N LEU A 300 -7.16 -14.87 -11.39
CA LEU A 300 -6.85 -14.89 -9.95
C LEU A 300 -8.13 -14.79 -9.10
N LEU A 301 -9.08 -13.92 -9.46
CA LEU A 301 -10.35 -13.79 -8.74
C LEU A 301 -11.32 -14.94 -9.06
N ARG A 302 -11.31 -15.47 -10.29
CA ARG A 302 -12.07 -16.67 -10.65
C ARG A 302 -11.65 -17.88 -9.81
N ARG A 303 -10.35 -18.10 -9.61
CA ARG A 303 -9.84 -19.21 -8.79
C ARG A 303 -10.33 -19.10 -7.35
N ALA A 304 -10.30 -17.90 -6.77
CA ALA A 304 -10.81 -17.67 -5.43
C ALA A 304 -12.33 -17.92 -5.31
N LEU A 305 -13.12 -17.50 -6.33
CA LEU A 305 -14.54 -17.85 -6.39
C LEU A 305 -14.74 -19.36 -6.51
N ALA A 306 -14.02 -20.05 -7.39
CA ALA A 306 -14.14 -21.50 -7.53
C ALA A 306 -13.79 -22.26 -6.23
N GLU A 307 -12.85 -21.74 -5.44
CA GLU A 307 -12.44 -22.33 -4.16
C GLU A 307 -13.45 -22.05 -3.02
N HIS A 308 -13.91 -20.81 -2.88
CA HIS A 308 -14.69 -20.37 -1.71
C HIS A 308 -16.19 -20.19 -1.97
N ARG A 309 -16.61 -20.10 -3.24
CA ARG A 309 -17.99 -19.94 -3.74
C ARG A 309 -18.20 -20.70 -5.06
N PRO A 310 -18.16 -22.04 -5.05
CA PRO A 310 -18.12 -22.85 -6.28
C PRO A 310 -19.34 -22.71 -7.20
N GLU A 311 -20.46 -22.19 -6.70
CA GLU A 311 -21.67 -21.90 -7.49
C GLU A 311 -21.61 -20.54 -8.22
N ALA A 312 -20.73 -19.63 -7.79
CA ALA A 312 -20.54 -18.34 -8.40
C ALA A 312 -19.76 -18.47 -9.72
N GLN A 313 -20.03 -17.57 -10.67
CA GLN A 313 -19.43 -17.60 -12.00
C GLN A 313 -18.82 -16.26 -12.38
N VAL A 314 -17.73 -16.33 -13.15
CA VAL A 314 -17.10 -15.16 -13.75
C VAL A 314 -17.53 -15.04 -15.21
N ILE A 315 -17.94 -13.84 -15.60
CA ILE A 315 -18.22 -13.46 -16.99
C ILE A 315 -17.06 -12.58 -17.49
N PRO A 316 -16.09 -13.14 -18.24
CA PRO A 316 -14.92 -12.39 -18.72
C PRO A 316 -15.29 -11.60 -19.99
N ALA A 317 -15.80 -10.39 -19.82
CA ALA A 317 -16.27 -9.52 -20.90
C ALA A 317 -15.22 -8.48 -21.36
N GLY A 318 -13.94 -8.86 -21.40
CA GLY A 318 -12.86 -8.03 -21.95
C GLY A 318 -12.69 -8.23 -23.46
N ILE A 319 -12.49 -7.15 -24.22
CA ILE A 319 -12.19 -7.23 -25.66
C ILE A 319 -11.10 -6.23 -26.03
N SER A 320 -10.04 -6.70 -26.68
CA SER A 320 -8.92 -5.86 -27.07
C SER A 320 -9.31 -4.64 -27.91
N GLY A 321 -8.66 -3.50 -27.63
CA GLY A 321 -8.85 -2.23 -28.32
C GLY A 321 -10.16 -1.49 -28.01
N ASN A 322 -11.01 -2.03 -27.12
CA ASN A 322 -12.28 -1.39 -26.77
C ASN A 322 -12.08 -0.08 -26.02
N ARG A 323 -13.03 0.82 -26.24
CA ARG A 323 -13.24 2.10 -25.56
C ARG A 323 -14.66 2.13 -24.98
N VAL A 324 -15.02 3.19 -24.28
CA VAL A 324 -16.38 3.36 -23.72
C VAL A 324 -17.50 3.18 -24.77
N PRO A 325 -17.45 3.77 -25.98
CA PRO A 325 -18.49 3.55 -27.00
C PRO A 325 -18.64 2.09 -27.44
N ASP A 326 -17.54 1.33 -27.43
CA ASP A 326 -17.54 -0.08 -27.79
C ASP A 326 -18.20 -0.92 -26.69
N LEU A 327 -18.00 -0.55 -25.41
CA LEU A 327 -18.71 -1.17 -24.28
C LEU A 327 -20.22 -0.88 -24.35
N LEU A 328 -20.64 0.36 -24.67
CA LEU A 328 -22.05 0.72 -24.83
C LEU A 328 -22.75 -0.14 -25.88
N ALA A 329 -22.06 -0.48 -26.97
CA ALA A 329 -22.61 -1.30 -28.04
C ALA A 329 -22.85 -2.77 -27.64
N ARG A 330 -22.21 -3.26 -26.56
CA ARG A 330 -22.17 -4.70 -26.23
C ARG A 330 -22.51 -5.07 -24.80
N TYR A 331 -22.53 -4.13 -23.84
CA TYR A 331 -22.72 -4.46 -22.42
C TYR A 331 -23.99 -5.27 -22.17
N ARG A 332 -25.05 -5.01 -22.95
CA ARG A 332 -26.29 -5.76 -22.80
C ARG A 332 -26.08 -7.25 -23.12
N LYS A 333 -25.49 -7.54 -24.28
CA LYS A 333 -25.21 -8.91 -24.71
C LYS A 333 -24.19 -9.60 -23.80
N ASP A 334 -23.10 -8.90 -23.49
CA ASP A 334 -21.92 -9.53 -22.88
C ASP A 334 -21.98 -9.56 -21.34
N VAL A 335 -22.91 -8.82 -20.73
CA VAL A 335 -23.05 -8.70 -19.27
C VAL A 335 -24.48 -8.95 -18.81
N VAL A 336 -25.46 -8.19 -19.35
CA VAL A 336 -26.85 -8.24 -18.88
C VAL A 336 -27.54 -9.55 -19.26
N ASP A 337 -27.45 -9.95 -20.52
CA ASP A 337 -28.08 -11.18 -21.04
C ASP A 337 -27.38 -12.44 -20.49
N GLU A 338 -26.11 -12.30 -20.08
CA GLU A 338 -25.37 -13.30 -19.31
C GLU A 338 -25.75 -13.30 -17.82
N GLY A 339 -26.69 -12.46 -17.38
CA GLY A 339 -27.24 -12.47 -16.01
C GLY A 339 -26.29 -11.97 -14.94
N ALA A 340 -25.34 -11.08 -15.26
CA ALA A 340 -24.43 -10.54 -14.26
C ALA A 340 -25.18 -9.80 -13.14
N THR A 341 -24.79 -10.08 -11.90
CA THR A 341 -25.33 -9.42 -10.69
C THR A 341 -24.33 -8.42 -10.12
N LEU A 342 -23.02 -8.65 -10.30
CA LEU A 342 -21.93 -7.75 -9.92
C LEU A 342 -21.04 -7.45 -11.13
N VAL A 343 -20.72 -6.18 -11.38
CA VAL A 343 -19.96 -5.78 -12.58
C VAL A 343 -18.77 -4.90 -12.20
N PHE A 344 -17.57 -5.34 -12.58
CA PHE A 344 -16.34 -4.56 -12.53
C PHE A 344 -16.07 -3.95 -13.91
N VAL A 345 -16.17 -2.63 -14.03
CA VAL A 345 -15.88 -1.91 -15.27
C VAL A 345 -14.47 -1.32 -15.22
N TYR A 346 -13.60 -1.73 -16.13
CA TYR A 346 -12.24 -1.22 -16.25
C TYR A 346 -11.94 -0.84 -17.70
N ILE A 347 -11.95 0.47 -17.96
CA ILE A 347 -11.88 1.07 -19.30
C ILE A 347 -11.26 2.47 -19.24
N GLY A 348 -10.91 3.04 -20.38
CA GLY A 348 -10.40 4.42 -20.49
C GLY A 348 -8.98 4.52 -21.03
N ILE A 349 -8.22 3.42 -21.04
CA ILE A 349 -6.83 3.44 -21.50
C ILE A 349 -6.79 3.66 -23.01
N ASN A 350 -7.56 2.89 -23.79
CA ASN A 350 -7.64 3.10 -25.24
C ASN A 350 -8.37 4.39 -25.61
N ASP A 351 -9.27 4.90 -24.77
CA ASP A 351 -9.93 6.19 -24.95
C ASP A 351 -8.89 7.34 -25.00
N VAL A 352 -7.81 7.22 -24.21
CA VAL A 352 -6.66 8.14 -24.21
C VAL A 352 -5.61 7.74 -25.24
N TRP A 353 -5.12 6.49 -25.21
CA TRP A 353 -3.96 6.03 -25.97
C TRP A 353 -4.19 6.12 -27.48
N HIS A 354 -5.39 5.76 -27.96
CA HIS A 354 -5.69 5.77 -29.39
C HIS A 354 -5.76 7.18 -30.00
N GLN A 355 -5.83 8.23 -29.18
CA GLN A 355 -5.83 9.62 -29.66
C GLN A 355 -4.53 9.98 -30.40
N GLU A 356 -3.43 9.28 -30.16
CA GLU A 356 -2.17 9.53 -30.84
C GLU A 356 -2.22 9.31 -32.35
N TRP A 357 -3.08 8.40 -32.81
CA TRP A 357 -3.27 8.07 -34.22
C TRP A 357 -4.66 8.47 -34.73
N GLY A 358 -5.27 9.49 -34.12
CA GLY A 358 -6.57 10.04 -34.53
C GLY A 358 -7.77 9.18 -34.14
N GLY A 359 -7.58 8.20 -33.26
CA GLY A 359 -8.64 7.43 -32.60
C GLY A 359 -8.98 7.97 -31.20
N GLY A 360 -9.41 7.08 -30.31
CA GLY A 360 -9.77 7.42 -28.92
C GLY A 360 -11.19 7.92 -28.77
N THR A 361 -11.53 8.40 -27.58
CA THR A 361 -12.83 8.99 -27.24
C THR A 361 -12.56 10.38 -26.68
N SER A 362 -13.42 11.38 -26.95
CA SER A 362 -13.27 12.68 -26.29
C SER A 362 -13.54 12.54 -24.79
N ILE A 363 -13.07 13.49 -23.97
CA ILE A 363 -13.29 13.39 -22.51
C ILE A 363 -14.77 13.57 -22.16
N GLU A 364 -15.48 14.39 -22.94
CA GLU A 364 -16.93 14.60 -22.82
C GLU A 364 -17.70 13.33 -23.20
N ASP A 365 -17.36 12.69 -24.32
CA ASP A 365 -18.01 11.46 -24.77
C ASP A 365 -17.67 10.27 -23.85
N PHE A 366 -16.45 10.25 -23.29
CA PHE A 366 -16.04 9.27 -22.29
C PHE A 366 -16.88 9.38 -21.03
N GLU A 367 -17.02 10.60 -20.49
CA GLU A 367 -17.83 10.86 -19.30
C GLU A 367 -19.32 10.56 -19.53
N ALA A 368 -19.88 11.03 -20.65
CA ALA A 368 -21.26 10.77 -21.02
C ALA A 368 -21.52 9.27 -21.22
N GLY A 369 -20.62 8.58 -21.92
CA GLY A 369 -20.75 7.16 -22.17
C GLY A 369 -20.57 6.29 -20.91
N LEU A 370 -19.71 6.70 -19.96
CA LEU A 370 -19.65 6.05 -18.65
C LEU A 370 -20.97 6.17 -17.90
N ARG A 371 -21.61 7.35 -17.90
CA ARG A 371 -22.92 7.51 -17.26
C ARG A 371 -23.98 6.62 -17.90
N GLU A 372 -24.05 6.61 -19.23
CA GLU A 372 -25.01 5.78 -19.96
C GLU A 372 -24.78 4.28 -19.70
N LEU A 373 -23.51 3.85 -19.67
CA LEU A 373 -23.14 2.47 -19.38
C LEU A 373 -23.56 2.06 -17.97
N VAL A 374 -23.25 2.89 -16.97
CA VAL A 374 -23.68 2.67 -15.58
C VAL A 374 -25.19 2.60 -15.48
N ASP A 375 -25.90 3.58 -16.07
CA ASP A 375 -27.36 3.62 -16.03
C ASP A 375 -27.97 2.33 -16.61
N GLY A 376 -27.43 1.83 -17.73
CA GLY A 376 -27.86 0.58 -18.35
C GLY A 376 -27.59 -0.67 -17.50
N LEU A 377 -26.44 -0.72 -16.83
CA LEU A 377 -26.07 -1.82 -15.93
C LEU A 377 -26.91 -1.82 -14.65
N GLU A 378 -27.12 -0.66 -14.01
CA GLU A 378 -27.95 -0.56 -12.81
C GLU A 378 -29.43 -0.86 -13.10
N GLN A 379 -29.94 -0.46 -14.26
CA GLN A 379 -31.30 -0.81 -14.71
C GLN A 379 -31.51 -2.32 -14.89
N SER A 380 -30.44 -3.09 -15.10
CA SER A 380 -30.50 -4.55 -15.13
C SER A 380 -30.59 -5.19 -13.73
N GLY A 381 -30.39 -4.39 -12.66
CA GLY A 381 -30.31 -4.84 -11.28
C GLY A 381 -28.88 -5.19 -10.82
N ALA A 382 -27.88 -4.98 -11.69
CA ALA A 382 -26.49 -5.26 -11.33
C ALA A 382 -25.90 -4.13 -10.46
N THR A 383 -25.08 -4.50 -9.48
CA THR A 383 -24.24 -3.53 -8.76
C THR A 383 -22.95 -3.29 -9.53
N VAL A 384 -22.57 -2.03 -9.66
CA VAL A 384 -21.42 -1.62 -10.48
C VAL A 384 -20.27 -1.13 -9.61
N VAL A 385 -19.07 -1.61 -9.92
CA VAL A 385 -17.79 -1.07 -9.48
C VAL A 385 -17.10 -0.42 -10.67
N LEU A 386 -16.76 0.86 -10.56
CA LEU A 386 -15.97 1.56 -11.57
C LEU A 386 -14.50 1.56 -11.19
N ALA A 387 -13.63 1.16 -12.12
CA ALA A 387 -12.19 1.30 -11.99
C ALA A 387 -11.67 2.43 -12.88
N THR A 388 -10.79 3.27 -12.31
CA THR A 388 -10.11 4.31 -13.10
C THR A 388 -9.16 3.67 -14.12
N PRO A 389 -8.90 4.30 -15.28
CA PRO A 389 -7.78 3.88 -16.14
C PRO A 389 -6.48 3.95 -15.34
N SER A 390 -5.56 2.98 -15.52
CA SER A 390 -4.39 2.83 -14.66
C SER A 390 -3.21 3.71 -15.09
N VAL A 391 -2.51 3.32 -16.15
CA VAL A 391 -1.24 3.91 -16.61
C VAL A 391 -1.06 3.74 -18.12
N ILE A 392 -0.27 4.63 -18.71
CA ILE A 392 0.41 4.45 -19.99
C ILE A 392 1.85 4.94 -19.76
N GLY A 393 2.72 4.00 -19.45
CA GLY A 393 4.08 4.23 -18.96
C GLY A 393 4.16 4.25 -17.43
N GLU A 394 5.34 3.92 -16.92
CA GLU A 394 5.58 3.71 -15.48
C GLU A 394 6.51 4.73 -14.84
N ARG A 395 6.99 5.72 -15.62
CA ARG A 395 7.89 6.74 -15.08
C ARG A 395 7.24 7.47 -13.93
N ARG A 396 8.05 7.86 -12.96
CA ARG A 396 7.60 8.57 -11.78
C ARG A 396 7.42 10.05 -12.08
N ALA A 397 6.86 10.76 -11.10
CA ALA A 397 6.73 12.21 -11.08
C ALA A 397 5.95 12.82 -12.26
N GLY A 398 5.02 12.06 -12.87
CA GLY A 398 4.15 12.59 -13.93
C GLY A 398 4.88 12.86 -15.25
N THR A 399 5.96 12.12 -15.52
CA THR A 399 6.83 12.36 -16.68
C THR A 399 6.50 11.48 -17.90
N ASN A 400 5.49 10.61 -17.82
CA ASN A 400 5.03 9.87 -18.99
C ASN A 400 4.26 10.78 -19.93
N ARG A 401 4.25 10.41 -21.21
CA ARG A 401 3.62 11.21 -22.27
C ARG A 401 2.13 11.48 -22.04
N HIS A 402 1.43 10.58 -21.36
CA HIS A 402 -0.03 10.59 -21.22
C HIS A 402 -0.54 10.92 -19.82
N ASP A 403 0.32 11.13 -18.83
CA ASP A 403 -0.09 11.25 -17.42
C ASP A 403 -1.19 12.30 -17.23
N GLY A 404 -1.01 13.51 -17.76
CA GLY A 404 -2.03 14.57 -17.65
C GLY A 404 -3.39 14.20 -18.26
N LYS A 405 -3.40 13.49 -19.40
CA LYS A 405 -4.67 13.04 -20.01
C LYS A 405 -5.29 11.88 -19.22
N LEU A 406 -4.49 10.93 -18.76
CA LEU A 406 -5.01 9.83 -17.93
C LEU A 406 -5.58 10.34 -16.62
N ASP A 407 -4.93 11.33 -16.00
CA ASP A 407 -5.42 11.98 -14.78
C ASP A 407 -6.79 12.63 -15.00
N ASP A 408 -6.98 13.32 -16.13
CA ASP A 408 -8.27 13.91 -16.49
C ASP A 408 -9.38 12.84 -16.65
N TYR A 409 -9.08 11.71 -17.29
CA TYR A 409 -10.05 10.61 -17.51
C TYR A 409 -10.33 9.83 -16.22
N ALA A 410 -9.30 9.62 -15.39
CA ALA A 410 -9.46 9.07 -14.05
C ALA A 410 -10.31 10.00 -13.18
N ALA A 411 -10.16 11.32 -13.28
CA ALA A 411 -11.01 12.29 -12.60
C ALA A 411 -12.48 12.19 -13.07
N ARG A 412 -12.75 11.97 -14.37
CA ARG A 412 -14.13 11.74 -14.85
C ARG A 412 -14.72 10.45 -14.31
N THR A 413 -13.92 9.37 -14.25
CA THR A 413 -14.38 8.11 -13.64
C THR A 413 -14.70 8.28 -12.16
N ARG A 414 -13.85 9.00 -11.39
CA ARG A 414 -14.10 9.35 -9.98
C ARG A 414 -15.39 10.16 -9.82
N LEU A 415 -15.62 11.14 -10.70
CA LEU A 415 -16.81 11.98 -10.70
C LEU A 415 -18.08 11.13 -10.91
N VAL A 416 -18.11 10.29 -11.95
CA VAL A 416 -19.28 9.43 -12.24
C VAL A 416 -19.54 8.47 -11.08
N ALA A 417 -18.51 7.84 -10.51
CA ALA A 417 -18.68 6.97 -9.35
C ALA A 417 -19.27 7.72 -8.15
N ALA A 418 -18.80 8.94 -7.85
CA ALA A 418 -19.31 9.75 -6.75
C ALA A 418 -20.76 10.22 -6.98
N GLU A 419 -21.10 10.69 -8.19
CA GLU A 419 -22.45 11.13 -8.56
C GLU A 419 -23.50 10.02 -8.40
N ARG A 420 -23.09 8.77 -8.66
CA ARG A 420 -23.95 7.59 -8.61
C ARG A 420 -23.85 6.81 -7.30
N GLY A 421 -22.96 7.20 -6.39
CA GLY A 421 -22.73 6.49 -5.12
C GLY A 421 -22.10 5.11 -5.29
N LEU A 422 -21.37 4.89 -6.38
CA LEU A 422 -20.73 3.61 -6.69
C LEU A 422 -19.45 3.40 -5.88
N VAL A 423 -19.10 2.13 -5.65
CA VAL A 423 -17.77 1.79 -5.16
C VAL A 423 -16.74 2.04 -6.26
N LEU A 424 -15.75 2.87 -5.96
CA LEU A 424 -14.63 3.17 -6.84
C LEU A 424 -13.44 2.23 -6.55
N CYS A 425 -12.84 1.70 -7.61
CA CYS A 425 -11.52 1.09 -7.62
C CYS A 425 -10.50 2.04 -8.27
N ASP A 426 -9.87 2.90 -7.48
CA ASP A 426 -8.95 3.92 -8.01
C ASP A 426 -7.57 3.34 -8.41
N LEU A 427 -7.51 2.66 -9.55
CA LEU A 427 -6.30 2.05 -10.08
C LEU A 427 -5.25 3.10 -10.47
N ALA A 428 -5.62 4.25 -11.04
CA ALA A 428 -4.70 5.36 -11.31
C ALA A 428 -3.89 5.71 -10.06
N ARG A 429 -4.59 5.94 -8.94
CA ARG A 429 -3.94 6.24 -7.67
C ARG A 429 -3.08 5.07 -7.20
N ARG A 430 -3.59 3.83 -7.25
CA ARG A 430 -2.87 2.63 -6.80
C ARG A 430 -1.58 2.39 -7.58
N PHE A 431 -1.58 2.59 -8.89
CA PHE A 431 -0.38 2.45 -9.73
C PHE A 431 0.64 3.53 -9.40
N ALA A 432 0.25 4.81 -9.38
CA ALA A 432 1.16 5.90 -9.04
C ALA A 432 1.82 5.69 -7.67
N ASP A 433 1.01 5.23 -6.71
CA ASP A 433 1.41 4.96 -5.35
C ASP A 433 2.33 3.72 -5.18
N GLU A 434 2.22 2.71 -6.06
CA GLU A 434 3.12 1.53 -6.10
C GLU A 434 4.43 1.88 -6.81
N LEU A 435 4.33 2.55 -7.97
CA LEU A 435 5.49 3.00 -8.75
C LEU A 435 6.35 3.99 -7.98
N ALA A 436 5.75 4.87 -7.17
CA ALA A 436 6.49 5.79 -6.31
C ALA A 436 7.47 5.07 -5.35
N LEU A 437 7.08 3.90 -4.82
CA LEU A 437 7.92 3.13 -3.90
C LEU A 437 8.82 2.10 -4.61
N HIS A 438 8.37 1.51 -5.71
CA HIS A 438 9.03 0.34 -6.28
C HIS A 438 9.74 0.61 -7.62
N ASN A 439 9.41 1.69 -8.34
CA ASN A 439 10.09 2.06 -9.58
C ASN A 439 11.28 3.01 -9.32
N LEU A 440 12.25 2.57 -8.52
CA LEU A 440 13.36 3.44 -8.08
C LEU A 440 14.30 3.88 -9.22
N ASP A 441 14.37 3.08 -10.28
CA ASP A 441 15.22 3.35 -11.46
C ASP A 441 14.51 4.20 -12.54
N ASP A 442 13.28 4.66 -12.26
CA ASP A 442 12.46 5.44 -13.20
C ASP A 442 12.29 4.77 -14.57
N ALA A 443 12.08 3.44 -14.54
CA ALA A 443 11.85 2.65 -15.73
C ALA A 443 10.53 3.07 -16.40
N ALA A 444 10.49 3.04 -17.73
CA ALA A 444 9.26 3.32 -18.47
C ALA A 444 8.24 2.16 -18.39
N GLN A 445 8.72 0.95 -18.11
CA GLN A 445 7.94 -0.28 -18.03
C GLN A 445 8.73 -1.36 -17.28
N GLY A 446 8.08 -2.49 -16.98
CA GLY A 446 8.70 -3.68 -16.39
C GLY A 446 8.44 -3.84 -14.89
N VAL A 447 7.95 -2.81 -14.21
CA VAL A 447 7.57 -2.87 -12.79
C VAL A 447 6.17 -3.50 -12.66
N LEU A 448 5.17 -2.97 -13.35
CA LEU A 448 3.77 -3.45 -13.32
C LEU A 448 3.23 -3.88 -14.68
N THR A 449 3.86 -3.46 -15.76
CA THR A 449 3.45 -3.63 -17.15
C THR A 449 4.59 -4.20 -17.97
N SER A 450 4.26 -4.85 -19.08
CA SER A 450 5.22 -5.44 -20.00
C SER A 450 5.53 -4.54 -21.21
N ASP A 451 4.56 -3.70 -21.60
CA ASP A 451 4.61 -2.83 -22.78
C ASP A 451 4.04 -1.42 -22.49
N GLU A 452 4.30 -0.89 -21.29
CA GLU A 452 3.77 0.38 -20.76
C GLU A 452 2.27 0.37 -20.41
N VAL A 453 1.51 -0.65 -20.85
CA VAL A 453 0.05 -0.74 -20.63
C VAL A 453 -0.38 -2.10 -20.07
N HIS A 454 -0.02 -3.20 -20.73
CA HIS A 454 -0.49 -4.53 -20.37
C HIS A 454 0.24 -5.07 -19.15
N LEU A 455 -0.52 -5.61 -18.21
CA LEU A 455 -0.04 -6.02 -16.90
C LEU A 455 0.95 -7.20 -17.00
N ASN A 456 2.06 -7.11 -16.27
CA ASN A 456 2.92 -8.24 -15.95
C ASN A 456 2.33 -9.00 -14.73
N PRO A 457 2.97 -10.08 -14.22
CA PRO A 457 2.46 -10.79 -13.04
C PRO A 457 2.31 -9.91 -11.77
N ALA A 458 3.16 -8.90 -11.57
CA ALA A 458 3.03 -7.97 -10.44
C ALA A 458 1.84 -7.02 -10.62
N GLY A 459 1.65 -6.47 -11.82
CA GLY A 459 0.48 -5.64 -12.16
C GLY A 459 -0.84 -6.40 -12.02
N ASN A 460 -0.88 -7.66 -12.47
CA ASN A 460 -2.06 -8.50 -12.30
C ASN A 460 -2.41 -8.75 -10.83
N ARG A 461 -1.42 -8.97 -9.95
CA ARG A 461 -1.66 -9.08 -8.51
C ARG A 461 -2.17 -7.78 -7.90
N LEU A 462 -1.58 -6.64 -8.28
CA LEU A 462 -2.01 -5.32 -7.79
C LEU A 462 -3.48 -5.04 -8.16
N VAL A 463 -3.84 -5.25 -9.43
CA VAL A 463 -5.22 -5.06 -9.91
C VAL A 463 -6.17 -6.06 -9.26
N ALA A 464 -5.79 -7.34 -9.12
CA ALA A 464 -6.62 -8.34 -8.46
C ALA A 464 -6.92 -7.98 -7.00
N VAL A 465 -5.93 -7.54 -6.23
CA VAL A 465 -6.13 -7.07 -4.84
C VAL A 465 -7.07 -5.86 -4.80
N ALA A 466 -6.83 -4.86 -5.65
CA ALA A 466 -7.64 -3.65 -5.69
C ALA A 466 -9.10 -3.95 -6.09
N ALA A 467 -9.29 -4.77 -7.13
CA ALA A 467 -10.59 -5.20 -7.61
C ALA A 467 -11.33 -6.04 -6.54
N ALA A 468 -10.67 -7.01 -5.91
CA ALA A 468 -11.26 -7.82 -4.84
C ALA A 468 -11.79 -6.97 -3.69
N ARG A 469 -11.00 -6.00 -3.21
CA ARG A 469 -11.43 -5.09 -2.13
C ARG A 469 -12.63 -4.23 -2.56
N ALA A 470 -12.63 -3.72 -3.78
CA ALA A 470 -13.74 -2.91 -4.30
C ALA A 470 -15.02 -3.74 -4.49
N LEU A 471 -14.90 -4.92 -5.10
CA LEU A 471 -16.00 -5.86 -5.31
C LEU A 471 -16.57 -6.36 -3.99
N ARG A 472 -15.73 -6.69 -2.99
CA ARG A 472 -16.17 -7.04 -1.64
C ARG A 472 -17.03 -5.94 -1.02
N ARG A 473 -16.58 -4.68 -1.09
CA ARG A 473 -17.35 -3.54 -0.57
C ARG A 473 -18.67 -3.36 -1.30
N ALA A 474 -18.69 -3.53 -2.62
CA ALA A 474 -19.91 -3.44 -3.41
C ALA A 474 -20.90 -4.57 -3.10
N ALA A 475 -20.40 -5.80 -2.92
CA ALA A 475 -21.21 -6.94 -2.53
C ALA A 475 -21.80 -6.76 -1.11
N ALA A 476 -20.98 -6.34 -0.15
CA ALA A 476 -21.40 -6.09 1.23
C ALA A 476 -22.37 -4.92 1.41
N ALA A 477 -22.48 -4.01 0.43
CA ALA A 477 -23.41 -2.87 0.48
C ALA A 477 -24.83 -3.22 -0.01
N ARG A 478 -25.08 -4.47 -0.43
CA ARG A 478 -26.37 -4.96 -0.93
C ARG A 478 -27.28 -5.49 0.17
N ASP A 479 -26.67 -5.94 1.27
CA ASP A 479 -27.33 -6.45 2.48
C ASP A 479 -27.69 -5.29 3.42
#